data_AF-A0A924RLD7-F1
#
_entry.id   AF-A0A924RLD7-F1
#
_cell.length_a   1.000
_cell.length_b   1.000
_cell.length_c   1.000
_cell.angle_alpha   90.00
_cell.angle_beta   90.00
_cell.angle_gamma   90.00
#
_symmetry.space_group_name_H-M   'P 1'
#
loop_
_entity.id
_entity.type
_entity.pdbx_description
1 polymer ?
#
loop_
_entity_poly.entity_id
_entity_poly.type
_entity_poly.pdbx_seq_one_letter_code
_entity_poly.pdbx_strand_id
1 'polypeptide(L)'
;MTNNDIFKKLRVALMLRDDQIVQILELVDFRITKSELGAFFRDEKHENYMECGDQVLRNFLNGLVIHLRGTVENPKNPNEVLAEHRAQIPVKEGFKARVEFKPSPKVEFKKKPASNAKSRDKKVAPKVQVVEKVKYNNGKAKK
;
A
#
# COMPACT_ATOMS: atom_id res chain seq x y z
N MET A 1 -12.53 10.64 3.77
CA MET A 1 -11.76 9.56 4.40
C MET A 1 -10.76 10.23 5.32
N THR A 2 -10.94 10.05 6.62
CA THR A 2 -10.11 10.66 7.67
C THR A 2 -8.93 9.76 8.02
N ASN A 3 -7.97 10.25 8.80
CA ASN A 3 -6.88 9.44 9.32
C ASN A 3 -7.38 8.30 10.21
N ASN A 4 -8.43 8.53 11.00
CA ASN A 4 -9.11 7.51 11.78
C ASN A 4 -9.66 6.39 10.87
N ASP A 5 -10.28 6.74 9.73
CA ASP A 5 -10.75 5.75 8.75
C ASP A 5 -9.60 4.91 8.19
N ILE A 6 -8.49 5.55 7.83
CA ILE A 6 -7.30 4.85 7.30
C ILE A 6 -6.75 3.91 8.35
N PHE A 7 -6.58 4.39 9.58
CA PHE A 7 -6.01 3.59 10.66
C PHE A 7 -6.92 2.40 11.02
N LYS A 8 -8.24 2.63 11.08
CA LYS A 8 -9.25 1.57 11.31
C LYS A 8 -9.22 0.53 10.18
N LYS A 9 -9.12 0.96 8.92
CA LYS A 9 -8.99 0.05 7.76
C LYS A 9 -7.71 -0.77 7.80
N LEU A 10 -6.57 -0.15 8.14
CA LEU A 10 -5.28 -0.85 8.24
C LEU A 10 -5.29 -1.90 9.36
N ARG A 11 -5.85 -1.55 10.53
CA ARG A 11 -6.04 -2.49 11.63
C ARG A 11 -6.82 -3.73 11.17
N VAL A 12 -7.95 -3.53 10.51
CA VAL A 12 -8.80 -4.64 10.05
C VAL A 12 -8.14 -5.43 8.92
N ALA A 13 -7.53 -4.75 7.94
CA ALA A 13 -6.89 -5.39 6.79
C ALA A 13 -5.71 -6.28 7.19
N LEU A 14 -4.95 -5.88 8.21
CA LEU A 14 -3.82 -6.63 8.75
C LEU A 14 -4.20 -7.50 9.96
N MET A 15 -5.49 -7.54 10.32
CA MET A 15 -6.02 -8.31 11.46
C MET A 15 -5.25 -8.08 12.76
N LEU A 16 -4.85 -6.84 13.01
CA LEU A 16 -4.04 -6.46 14.17
C LEU A 16 -4.90 -6.28 15.43
N ARG A 17 -4.41 -6.82 16.55
CA ARG A 17 -4.94 -6.52 17.89
C ARG A 17 -4.34 -5.22 18.42
N ASP A 18 -5.03 -4.59 19.38
CA ASP A 18 -4.55 -3.33 20.00
C ASP A 18 -3.16 -3.49 20.60
N ASP A 19 -2.88 -4.62 21.23
CA ASP A 19 -1.57 -4.95 21.81
C ASP A 19 -0.45 -4.94 20.75
N GLN A 20 -0.75 -5.46 19.56
CA GLN A 20 0.22 -5.50 18.46
C GLN A 20 0.46 -4.09 17.90
N ILE A 21 -0.58 -3.26 17.82
CA ILE A 21 -0.44 -1.88 17.36
C ILE A 21 0.43 -1.08 18.32
N VAL A 22 0.26 -1.26 19.63
CA VAL A 22 1.12 -0.63 20.65
C VAL A 22 2.58 -1.07 20.48
N GLN A 23 2.83 -2.37 20.29
CA GLN A 23 4.18 -2.89 20.04
C GLN A 23 4.79 -2.33 18.75
N ILE A 24 4.00 -2.18 17.68
CA ILE A 24 4.46 -1.63 16.40
C ILE A 24 4.85 -0.16 16.54
N LEU A 25 4.08 0.62 17.30
CA LEU A 25 4.39 2.03 17.57
C LEU A 25 5.61 2.19 18.48
N GLU A 26 5.83 1.26 19.39
CA GLU A 26 7.02 1.23 20.25
C GLU A 26 8.32 1.04 19.44
N LEU A 27 8.28 0.38 18.28
CA LEU A 27 9.45 0.22 17.39
C LEU A 27 10.00 1.55 16.84
N VAL A 28 9.19 2.61 16.84
CA VAL A 28 9.57 3.96 16.40
C VAL A 28 9.59 4.94 17.57
N ASP A 29 9.77 4.43 18.79
CA ASP A 29 9.78 5.18 20.05
C ASP A 29 8.50 6.00 20.30
N PHE A 30 7.39 5.63 19.65
CA PHE A 30 6.10 6.27 19.86
C PHE A 30 5.32 5.54 20.93
N ARG A 31 5.26 6.14 22.12
CA ARG A 31 4.55 5.58 23.27
C ARG A 31 3.07 5.97 23.21
N ILE A 32 2.20 4.96 23.18
CA ILE A 32 0.75 5.13 23.29
C ILE A 32 0.15 4.05 24.18
N THR A 33 -0.86 4.40 24.94
CA THR A 33 -1.62 3.45 25.76
C THR A 33 -2.76 2.81 24.98
N LYS A 34 -3.24 1.64 25.42
CA LYS A 34 -4.39 0.98 24.80
C LYS A 34 -5.67 1.83 24.85
N SER A 35 -5.81 2.64 25.91
CA SER A 35 -6.97 3.52 26.11
C SER A 35 -7.00 4.64 25.07
N GLU A 36 -5.86 5.30 24.83
CA GLU A 36 -5.70 6.33 23.80
C GLU A 36 -5.89 5.74 22.40
N LEU A 37 -5.33 4.56 22.15
CA LEU A 37 -5.53 3.86 20.89
C LEU A 37 -7.02 3.54 20.65
N GLY A 38 -7.73 3.13 21.70
CA GLY A 38 -9.17 2.90 21.64
C GLY A 38 -9.97 4.16 21.28
N ALA A 39 -9.53 5.34 21.74
CA ALA A 39 -10.17 6.63 21.42
C ALA A 39 -10.18 6.93 19.91
N PHE A 40 -9.12 6.56 19.18
CA PHE A 40 -9.05 6.76 17.72
C PHE A 40 -10.04 5.90 16.93
N PHE A 41 -10.47 4.76 17.49
CA PHE A 41 -11.35 3.83 16.80
C PHE A 41 -12.83 4.00 17.15
N ARG A 42 -13.16 4.85 18.13
CA ARG A 42 -14.54 5.20 18.48
C ARG A 42 -15.22 5.97 17.35
N ASP A 43 -16.53 6.08 17.45
CA ASP A 43 -17.33 6.92 16.55
C ASP A 43 -17.19 8.39 16.94
N GLU A 44 -17.26 9.28 15.95
CA GLU A 44 -17.07 10.74 16.12
C GLU A 44 -18.01 11.38 17.15
N LYS A 45 -19.16 10.74 17.44
CA LYS A 45 -20.16 11.21 18.40
C LYS A 45 -19.90 10.76 19.85
N HIS A 46 -18.89 9.92 20.06
CA HIS A 46 -18.58 9.39 21.39
C HIS A 46 -17.79 10.42 22.21
N GLU A 47 -18.11 10.57 23.50
CA GLU A 47 -17.42 11.47 24.43
C GLU A 47 -15.88 11.35 24.45
N ASN A 48 -15.35 10.14 24.32
CA ASN A 48 -13.92 9.84 24.34
C ASN A 48 -13.36 9.63 22.93
N TYR A 49 -14.03 10.12 21.89
CA TYR A 49 -13.50 10.11 20.54
C TYR A 49 -12.31 11.06 20.44
N MET A 50 -11.25 10.60 19.77
CA MET A 50 -10.08 11.42 19.50
C MET A 50 -9.74 11.35 18.01
N GLU A 51 -9.42 12.49 17.42
CA GLU A 51 -8.94 12.54 16.05
C GLU A 51 -7.51 11.99 15.95
N CYS A 52 -7.27 11.13 14.96
CA CYS A 52 -5.95 10.59 14.68
C CYS A 52 -5.13 11.61 13.88
N GLY A 53 -4.17 12.25 14.53
CA GLY A 53 -3.27 13.19 13.85
C GLY A 53 -2.34 12.50 12.85
N ASP A 54 -1.86 13.25 11.86
CA ASP A 54 -0.92 12.77 10.85
C ASP A 54 0.34 12.16 11.47
N GLN A 55 0.77 12.68 12.62
CA GLN A 55 1.96 12.20 13.33
C GLN A 55 1.80 10.74 13.79
N VAL A 56 0.63 10.39 14.32
CA VAL A 56 0.34 9.02 14.78
C VAL A 56 0.32 8.08 13.58
N LEU A 57 -0.38 8.46 12.52
CA LEU A 57 -0.49 7.62 11.32
C LEU A 57 0.87 7.42 10.64
N ARG A 58 1.69 8.48 10.54
CA ARG A 58 3.05 8.40 9.99
C ARG A 58 3.93 7.45 10.80
N ASN A 59 3.93 7.58 12.13
CA ASN A 59 4.70 6.72 13.01
C ASN A 59 4.24 5.26 12.92
N PHE A 60 2.92 5.03 12.87
CA PHE A 60 2.38 3.69 12.68
C PHE A 60 2.84 3.05 11.37
N LEU A 61 2.79 3.78 10.25
CA LEU A 61 3.25 3.29 8.95
C LEU A 61 4.76 2.99 8.94
N ASN A 62 5.58 3.84 9.57
CA ASN A 62 7.01 3.58 9.74
C ASN A 62 7.25 2.34 10.61
N GLY A 63 6.49 2.19 11.70
CA GLY A 63 6.52 0.99 12.54
C GLY A 63 6.16 -0.27 11.77
N LEU A 64 5.15 -0.21 10.89
CA LEU A 64 4.79 -1.33 10.01
C LEU A 64 5.90 -1.72 9.05
N VAL A 65 6.64 -0.74 8.52
CA VAL A 65 7.82 -1.01 7.66
C VAL A 65 8.86 -1.79 8.46
N ILE A 66 9.19 -1.36 9.68
CA ILE A 66 10.16 -2.06 10.53
C ILE A 66 9.64 -3.46 10.91
N HIS A 67 8.35 -3.58 11.24
CA HIS A 67 7.75 -4.84 11.66
C HIS A 67 7.74 -5.89 10.54
N LEU A 68 7.37 -5.50 9.31
CA LEU A 68 7.23 -6.43 8.18
C LEU A 68 8.49 -6.58 7.34
N ARG A 69 9.31 -5.53 7.21
CA ARG A 69 10.50 -5.51 6.35
C ARG A 69 11.82 -5.50 7.13
N GLY A 70 11.78 -5.36 8.45
CA GLY A 70 12.97 -5.24 9.27
C GLY A 70 13.57 -3.83 9.28
N THR A 71 14.60 -3.63 10.11
CA THR A 71 15.39 -2.39 10.14
C THR A 71 16.40 -2.39 8.99
N VAL A 72 17.01 -1.23 8.71
CA VAL A 72 18.09 -1.14 7.71
C VAL A 72 19.25 -2.08 8.07
N GLU A 73 19.56 -2.19 9.36
CA GLU A 73 20.63 -3.05 9.88
C GLU A 73 20.25 -4.55 9.85
N ASN A 74 18.96 -4.88 9.93
CA ASN A 74 18.48 -6.26 9.93
C ASN A 74 17.23 -6.42 9.05
N PRO A 75 17.42 -6.53 7.73
CA PRO A 75 16.32 -6.65 6.78
C PRO A 75 15.64 -8.02 6.92
N LYS A 76 14.31 -8.01 7.00
CA LYS A 76 13.47 -9.21 6.98
C LYS A 76 12.82 -9.38 5.62
N ASN A 77 12.73 -10.62 5.13
CA ASN A 77 11.98 -10.92 3.92
C ASN A 77 10.48 -10.71 4.20
N PRO A 78 9.80 -9.76 3.52
CA PRO A 78 8.41 -9.45 3.82
C PRO A 78 7.46 -10.64 3.58
N ASN A 79 7.79 -11.50 2.63
CA ASN A 79 6.98 -12.68 2.31
C ASN A 79 6.96 -13.72 3.44
N GLU A 80 8.08 -13.90 4.14
CA GLU A 80 8.20 -14.88 5.24
C GLU A 80 7.43 -14.38 6.46
N VAL A 81 7.62 -13.11 6.84
CA VAL A 81 6.90 -12.48 7.95
C VAL A 81 5.38 -12.52 7.72
N LEU A 82 4.91 -12.21 6.50
CA LEU A 82 3.49 -12.28 6.18
C LEU A 82 2.93 -13.72 6.26
N ALA A 83 3.73 -14.73 5.92
CA ALA A 83 3.32 -16.13 6.05
C ALA A 83 3.19 -16.54 7.53
N GLU A 84 4.11 -16.13 8.39
CA GLU A 84 4.06 -16.38 9.83
C GLU A 84 2.82 -15.74 10.48
N HIS A 85 2.55 -14.47 10.17
CA HIS A 85 1.37 -13.77 10.69
C HIS A 85 0.06 -14.42 10.23
N ARG A 86 -0.02 -14.86 8.96
CA ARG A 86 -1.19 -15.58 8.44
C ARG A 86 -1.38 -16.94 9.12
N ALA A 87 -0.29 -17.65 9.42
CA ALA A 87 -0.35 -18.95 10.10
C ALA A 87 -0.82 -18.83 11.57
N GLN A 88 -0.55 -17.69 12.22
CA GLN A 88 -0.95 -17.45 13.61
C GLN A 88 -2.42 -17.02 13.75
N ILE A 89 -3.07 -16.61 12.66
CA ILE A 89 -4.50 -16.24 12.68
C ILE A 89 -5.31 -17.54 12.55
N PRO A 90 -6.11 -17.93 13.57
CA PRO A 90 -6.99 -19.08 13.42
C PRO A 90 -7.96 -18.80 12.29
N VAL A 91 -7.89 -19.62 11.23
CA VAL A 91 -8.87 -19.57 10.15
C VAL A 91 -10.20 -19.96 10.77
N LYS A 92 -11.09 -18.99 10.97
CA LYS A 92 -12.47 -19.29 11.34
C LYS A 92 -13.08 -20.10 10.19
N GLU A 93 -13.21 -21.41 10.40
CA GLU A 93 -13.96 -22.30 9.52
C GLU A 93 -15.38 -21.72 9.38
N GLY A 94 -15.67 -21.11 8.23
CA GLY A 94 -16.98 -20.50 7.98
C GLY A 94 -16.94 -19.21 7.17
N PHE A 95 -15.79 -18.55 7.02
CA PHE A 95 -15.66 -17.52 5.99
C PHE A 95 -15.53 -18.22 4.63
N LYS A 96 -16.64 -18.34 3.89
CA LYS A 96 -16.59 -18.78 2.48
C LYS A 96 -15.53 -17.93 1.79
N ALA A 97 -14.48 -18.57 1.27
CA ALA A 97 -13.48 -17.91 0.47
C ALA A 97 -14.20 -17.03 -0.56
N ARG A 98 -13.92 -15.72 -0.54
CA ARG A 98 -14.48 -14.80 -1.53
C ARG A 98 -14.15 -15.40 -2.89
N VAL A 99 -15.18 -15.78 -3.64
CA VAL A 99 -15.03 -16.41 -4.95
C VAL A 99 -14.05 -15.55 -5.75
N GLU A 100 -12.92 -16.14 -6.10
CA GLU A 100 -11.95 -15.48 -6.97
C GLU A 100 -12.71 -15.05 -8.23
N PHE A 101 -12.76 -13.74 -8.47
CA PHE A 101 -13.31 -13.22 -9.70
C PHE A 101 -12.38 -13.67 -10.83
N LYS A 102 -12.70 -14.81 -11.44
CA LYS A 102 -12.07 -15.23 -12.68
C LYS A 102 -12.47 -14.20 -13.74
N PRO A 103 -11.52 -13.47 -14.36
CA PRO A 103 -11.87 -12.61 -15.46
C PRO A 103 -12.54 -13.47 -16.54
N SER A 104 -13.76 -13.11 -16.91
CA SER A 104 -14.51 -13.80 -17.95
C SER A 104 -13.67 -13.85 -19.23
N PRO A 105 -13.65 -14.96 -19.98
CA PRO A 105 -12.93 -15.04 -21.25
C PRO A 105 -13.42 -13.91 -22.16
N LYS A 106 -12.47 -13.18 -22.77
CA LYS A 106 -12.74 -12.13 -23.75
C LYS A 106 -13.72 -12.67 -24.78
N VAL A 107 -14.95 -12.15 -24.78
CA VAL A 107 -15.93 -12.45 -25.82
C VAL A 107 -15.32 -11.97 -27.14
N GLU A 108 -15.00 -12.90 -28.04
CA GLU A 108 -14.57 -12.58 -29.39
C GLU A 108 -15.69 -11.82 -30.10
N PHE A 109 -15.57 -10.49 -30.15
CA PHE A 109 -16.39 -9.67 -31.01
C PHE A 109 -16.12 -10.07 -32.48
N LYS A 110 -17.03 -10.85 -33.06
CA LYS A 110 -17.08 -11.08 -34.51
C LYS A 110 -17.18 -9.72 -35.20
N LYS A 111 -16.09 -9.31 -35.87
CA LYS A 111 -16.06 -8.15 -36.76
C LYS A 111 -17.09 -8.36 -37.87
N LYS A 112 -18.17 -7.58 -37.88
CA LYS A 112 -18.96 -7.34 -39.11
C LYS A 112 -18.16 -6.42 -40.05
N PRO A 113 -18.19 -6.64 -41.37
CA PRO A 113 -17.38 -5.89 -42.31
C PRO A 113 -17.89 -4.45 -42.42
N ALA A 114 -17.01 -3.48 -42.19
CA ALA A 114 -17.32 -2.07 -42.42
C ALA A 114 -17.20 -1.77 -43.91
N SER A 115 -18.29 -1.33 -44.51
CA SER A 115 -18.34 -0.74 -45.85
C SER A 115 -17.61 0.60 -45.89
N ASN A 116 -16.92 0.82 -47.02
CA ASN A 116 -16.17 1.99 -47.46
C ASN A 116 -16.58 3.37 -46.91
N ALA A 117 -15.61 4.08 -46.31
CA ALA A 117 -15.56 5.55 -46.35
C ALA A 117 -14.10 6.08 -46.28
N LYS A 118 -13.58 6.38 -47.48
CA LYS A 118 -12.49 7.30 -47.87
C LYS A 118 -11.46 7.77 -46.82
N SER A 119 -10.22 7.37 -47.10
CA SER A 119 -8.95 7.96 -46.64
C SER A 119 -8.94 9.49 -46.68
N ARG A 120 -8.58 10.11 -45.55
CA ARG A 120 -8.02 11.46 -45.50
C ARG A 120 -6.71 11.42 -44.72
N ASP A 121 -5.64 11.55 -45.47
CA ASP A 121 -4.26 11.68 -45.03
C ASP A 121 -4.10 12.87 -44.06
N LYS A 122 -3.62 12.64 -42.84
CA LYS A 122 -3.16 13.73 -41.96
C LYS A 122 -1.91 13.29 -41.18
N LYS A 123 -0.78 13.70 -41.76
CA LYS A 123 0.61 13.78 -41.26
C LYS A 123 0.78 13.61 -39.74
N VAL A 124 1.58 12.61 -39.37
CA VAL A 124 2.05 12.33 -38.01
C VAL A 124 3.02 13.44 -37.56
N ALA A 125 2.73 14.09 -36.43
CA ALA A 125 3.64 15.03 -35.78
C ALA A 125 4.80 14.27 -35.08
N PRO A 126 6.07 14.71 -35.21
CA PRO A 126 7.20 14.04 -34.59
C PRO A 126 7.23 14.26 -33.06
N LYS A 127 7.44 13.17 -32.31
CA LYS A 127 7.61 13.19 -30.84
C LYS A 127 8.95 13.84 -30.49
N VAL A 128 8.93 14.96 -29.79
CA VAL A 128 10.12 15.60 -29.22
C VAL A 128 10.59 14.78 -28.01
N GLN A 129 11.79 14.23 -28.08
CA GLN A 129 12.47 13.60 -26.93
C GLN A 129 13.25 14.70 -26.18
N VAL A 130 12.72 15.16 -25.04
CA VAL A 130 13.46 16.07 -24.16
C VAL A 130 14.10 15.25 -23.05
N VAL A 131 15.27 14.66 -23.35
CA VAL A 131 16.22 14.27 -22.31
C VAL A 131 17.60 14.58 -22.84
N GLU A 132 18.17 15.67 -22.33
CA GLU A 132 19.49 16.16 -22.68
C GLU A 132 20.54 15.15 -22.18
N LYS A 133 21.33 14.61 -23.12
CA LYS A 133 22.42 13.68 -22.81
C LYS A 133 23.61 14.46 -22.27
N VAL A 134 23.68 14.61 -20.95
CA VAL A 134 24.88 15.18 -20.30
C VAL A 134 26.03 14.19 -20.43
N LYS A 135 27.00 14.53 -21.29
CA LYS A 135 28.26 13.80 -21.49
C LYS A 135 29.31 14.37 -20.52
N TYR A 136 29.75 13.57 -19.55
CA TYR A 136 30.93 13.89 -18.73
C TYR A 136 32.19 13.41 -19.44
N ASN A 137 33.10 14.34 -19.74
CA ASN A 137 34.38 14.05 -20.38
C ASN A 137 35.46 14.01 -19.30
N ASN A 138 35.71 12.83 -18.71
CA ASN A 138 36.76 12.68 -17.70
C ASN A 138 38.13 12.74 -18.40
N GLY A 139 38.85 13.84 -18.19
CA GLY A 139 40.15 14.12 -18.78
C GLY A 139 41.18 13.05 -18.43
N LYS A 140 41.87 12.58 -19.47
CA LYS A 140 42.90 11.54 -19.44
C LYS A 140 44.08 11.90 -18.52
N ALA A 141 44.63 10.84 -17.94
CA ALA A 141 45.93 10.76 -17.28
C ALA A 141 47.07 11.47 -18.03
N LYS A 142 47.95 12.11 -17.25
CA LYS A 142 49.40 12.20 -17.48
C LYS A 142 50.05 11.97 -16.11
N LYS A 143 50.73 10.84 -15.94
CA LYS A 143 52.20 10.66 -16.06
C LYS A 143 52.95 11.44 -15.00
#